data_AF-A0AAW5YT54-F1
#
_entry.id   AF-A0AAW5YT54-F1
#
_cell.length_a   1.000
_cell.length_b   1.000
_cell.length_c   1.000
_cell.angle_alpha   90.00
_cell.angle_beta   90.00
_cell.angle_gamma   90.00
#
_symmetry.space_group_name_H-M   'P 1'
#
loop_
_entity.id
_entity.type
_entity.pdbx_description
1 polymer ?
#
loop_
_entity_poly.entity_id
_entity_poly.type
_entity_poly.pdbx_seq_one_letter_code
_entity_poly.pdbx_strand_id
1 'polypeptide(L)'
;GNIPANNVIFSDPLPSWTQFVTGSVVVDGTPLPSASITSGIGINTVNPDQTVTIIFQVQIVSNPTTFTPQLQNLGFVNFQYNVGNALLAQPGNVETNVFVTSIHSAILSAVKTASTAFANIGDTITYTVLIQNSGNTNATNLNFSDLIPAGTTFVENSFAVNGSTIPGANPNNGVNIGTVNASSSLTVTFQVIVTSTPPSNPITNVASIQYAFIVDPAAPPIIGTITSNSASTQINNATVTTVLEANRTIVSTLDIITYTATLTNTGNFPANSVLLINGVPEGALFVPNSVTLNGISLPDASPTLGIPVGIIAPGDS
;
A
#
# COMPACT_ATOMS: atom_id res chain seq x y z
N GLY A 1 22.95 50.55 -23.58
CA GLY A 1 24.03 51.47 -23.18
C GLY A 1 24.64 52.10 -24.41
N ASN A 2 25.55 53.06 -24.27
CA ASN A 2 26.18 53.77 -25.40
C ASN A 2 27.59 53.26 -25.78
N ILE A 3 28.08 52.22 -25.11
CA ILE A 3 29.34 51.52 -25.40
C ILE A 3 29.11 50.01 -25.45
N PRO A 4 29.96 49.22 -26.16
CA PRO A 4 29.82 47.77 -26.21
C PRO A 4 30.04 47.09 -24.86
N ALA A 5 29.20 46.11 -24.55
CA ALA A 5 29.46 45.11 -23.53
C ALA A 5 30.32 44.00 -24.15
N ASN A 6 31.45 43.67 -23.53
CA ASN A 6 32.42 42.67 -23.95
C ASN A 6 32.44 41.51 -22.95
N ASN A 7 32.94 40.35 -23.39
CA ASN A 7 33.01 39.14 -22.57
C ASN A 7 31.69 38.84 -21.86
N VAL A 8 30.59 39.05 -22.59
CA VAL A 8 29.23 38.82 -22.08
C VAL A 8 29.04 37.32 -21.88
N ILE A 9 28.63 36.93 -20.68
CA ILE A 9 28.34 35.55 -20.29
C ILE A 9 26.94 35.51 -19.69
N PHE A 10 26.09 34.67 -20.27
CA PHE A 10 24.80 34.30 -19.67
C PHE A 10 24.94 32.99 -18.91
N SER A 11 24.49 32.92 -17.66
CA SER A 11 24.47 31.69 -16.87
C SER A 11 23.17 31.57 -16.10
N ASP A 12 22.66 30.35 -15.95
CA ASP A 12 21.40 30.09 -15.28
C ASP A 12 21.52 28.85 -14.37
N PRO A 13 21.58 29.03 -13.04
CA PRO A 13 21.62 27.92 -12.10
C PRO A 13 20.25 27.27 -11.98
N LEU A 14 20.21 25.96 -12.20
CA LEU A 14 18.98 25.19 -12.18
C LEU A 14 18.71 24.54 -10.82
N PRO A 15 17.45 24.48 -10.34
CA PRO A 15 17.10 23.69 -9.16
C PRO A 15 17.42 22.20 -9.33
N SER A 16 17.70 21.51 -8.22
CA SER A 16 18.10 20.10 -8.21
C SER A 16 17.05 19.10 -8.74
N TRP A 17 15.79 19.50 -8.83
CA TRP A 17 14.68 18.72 -9.38
C TRP A 17 14.45 18.97 -10.89
N THR A 18 15.34 19.76 -11.51
CA THR A 18 15.39 19.98 -12.96
C THR A 18 16.73 19.53 -13.55
N GLN A 19 16.74 19.32 -14.86
CA GLN A 19 17.93 18.97 -15.61
C GLN A 19 17.99 19.80 -16.89
N PHE A 20 19.15 20.42 -17.16
CA PHE A 20 19.40 21.05 -18.45
C PHE A 20 19.41 19.99 -19.57
N VAL A 21 18.70 20.27 -20.67
CA VAL A 21 18.70 19.39 -21.85
C VAL A 21 19.95 19.68 -22.67
N THR A 22 20.97 18.84 -22.55
CA THR A 22 22.22 18.94 -23.31
C THR A 22 21.94 19.03 -24.81
N GLY A 23 22.60 19.95 -25.51
CA GLY A 23 22.39 20.16 -26.94
C GLY A 23 21.29 21.15 -27.31
N SER A 24 20.52 21.66 -26.34
CA SER A 24 19.35 22.51 -26.61
C SER A 24 19.64 24.00 -26.84
N VAL A 25 20.88 24.45 -26.66
CA VAL A 25 21.22 25.88 -26.71
C VAL A 25 21.26 26.39 -28.14
N VAL A 26 20.58 27.51 -28.39
CA VAL A 26 20.62 28.27 -29.63
C VAL A 26 20.85 29.75 -29.31
N VAL A 27 21.80 30.39 -29.98
CA VAL A 27 22.10 31.84 -29.84
C VAL A 27 21.92 32.52 -31.19
N ASP A 28 21.03 33.50 -31.27
CA ASP A 28 20.65 34.21 -32.51
C ASP A 28 20.34 33.26 -33.68
N GLY A 29 19.64 32.17 -33.38
CA GLY A 29 19.29 31.12 -34.36
C GLY A 29 20.41 30.12 -34.66
N THR A 30 21.62 30.30 -34.12
CA THR A 30 22.76 29.38 -34.28
C THR A 30 22.79 28.33 -33.17
N PRO A 31 22.68 27.03 -33.48
CA PRO A 31 22.80 25.97 -32.48
C PRO A 31 24.21 25.87 -31.89
N LEU A 32 24.30 25.80 -30.55
CA LEU A 32 25.54 25.62 -29.80
C LEU A 32 25.42 24.34 -28.93
N PRO A 33 25.54 23.13 -29.51
CA PRO A 33 25.18 21.89 -28.83
C PRO A 33 26.09 21.55 -27.64
N SER A 34 27.31 22.09 -27.59
CA SER A 34 28.26 21.92 -26.49
C SER A 34 28.12 22.98 -25.39
N ALA A 35 27.31 24.02 -25.60
CA ALA A 35 27.10 25.06 -24.61
C ALA A 35 26.19 24.55 -23.48
N SER A 36 26.39 25.11 -22.29
CA SER A 36 25.55 24.83 -21.13
C SER A 36 25.28 26.11 -20.36
N ILE A 37 24.01 26.34 -20.04
CA ILE A 37 23.59 27.48 -19.22
C ILE A 37 24.14 27.42 -17.79
N THR A 38 24.39 26.22 -17.25
CA THR A 38 24.88 26.05 -15.87
C THR A 38 26.38 26.32 -15.75
N SER A 39 27.14 26.15 -16.83
CA SER A 39 28.56 26.52 -16.91
C SER A 39 28.79 27.92 -17.52
N GLY A 40 27.74 28.54 -18.05
CA GLY A 40 27.79 29.82 -18.76
C GLY A 40 27.92 29.69 -20.28
N ILE A 41 27.23 30.57 -21.00
CA ILE A 41 27.26 30.74 -22.44
C ILE A 41 27.98 32.06 -22.76
N GLY A 42 29.10 31.98 -23.45
CA GLY A 42 29.82 33.15 -23.95
C GLY A 42 29.14 33.75 -25.17
N ILE A 43 28.75 35.03 -25.07
CA ILE A 43 28.11 35.83 -26.13
C ILE A 43 29.13 36.79 -26.78
N ASN A 44 30.32 36.93 -26.18
CA ASN A 44 31.39 37.85 -26.58
C ASN A 44 30.95 39.32 -26.48
N THR A 45 30.72 40.00 -27.60
CA THR A 45 30.42 41.43 -27.63
C THR A 45 28.96 41.68 -28.01
N VAL A 46 28.27 42.48 -27.20
CA VAL A 46 26.94 43.03 -27.50
C VAL A 46 27.09 44.54 -27.65
N ASN A 47 26.85 45.04 -28.87
CA ASN A 47 26.94 46.46 -29.18
C ASN A 47 25.72 47.25 -28.66
N PRO A 48 25.82 48.59 -28.55
CA PRO A 48 24.65 49.44 -28.34
C PRO A 48 23.50 49.07 -29.28
N ASP A 49 22.30 48.94 -28.72
CA ASP A 49 21.04 48.60 -29.40
C ASP A 49 21.01 47.22 -30.12
N GLN A 50 22.07 46.41 -29.97
CA GLN A 50 22.08 45.03 -30.43
C GLN A 50 21.27 44.14 -29.47
N THR A 51 20.45 43.26 -30.04
CA THR A 51 19.75 42.20 -29.30
C THR A 51 20.44 40.87 -29.56
N VAL A 52 20.63 40.07 -28.51
CA VAL A 52 21.04 38.67 -28.59
C VAL A 52 19.93 37.82 -27.97
N THR A 53 19.47 36.81 -28.71
CA THR A 53 18.42 35.88 -28.26
C THR A 53 19.05 34.54 -27.92
N ILE A 54 18.76 34.02 -26.72
CA ILE A 54 19.21 32.69 -26.27
C ILE A 54 17.98 31.82 -26.03
N ILE A 55 17.99 30.63 -26.61
CA ILE A 55 16.96 29.59 -26.40
C ILE A 55 17.64 28.37 -25.81
N PHE A 56 17.02 27.75 -24.81
CA PHE A 56 17.47 26.51 -24.18
C PHE A 56 16.27 25.72 -23.65
N GLN A 57 16.47 24.44 -23.33
CA GLN A 57 15.44 23.57 -22.77
C GLN A 57 15.87 23.02 -21.41
N VAL A 58 14.90 22.89 -20.50
CA VAL A 58 15.06 22.32 -19.16
C VAL A 58 13.97 21.28 -18.96
N GLN A 59 14.34 20.11 -18.44
CA GLN A 59 13.44 19.02 -18.10
C GLN A 59 13.20 18.98 -16.60
N ILE A 60 11.96 18.75 -16.17
CA ILE A 60 11.63 18.43 -14.77
C ILE A 60 11.87 16.93 -14.57
N VAL A 61 12.76 16.56 -13.63
CA VAL A 61 13.17 15.16 -13.42
C VAL A 61 12.63 14.55 -12.12
N SER A 62 12.12 15.37 -11.21
CA SER A 62 11.47 14.90 -9.98
C SER A 62 10.46 15.92 -9.45
N ASN A 63 9.57 15.47 -8.55
CA ASN A 63 8.66 16.38 -7.86
C ASN A 63 9.45 17.27 -6.87
N PRO A 64 9.16 18.59 -6.79
CA PRO A 64 9.78 19.46 -5.81
C PRO A 64 9.48 18.97 -4.39
N THR A 65 10.51 18.83 -3.56
CA THR A 65 10.38 18.37 -2.16
C THR A 65 10.02 19.50 -1.19
N THR A 66 10.00 20.75 -1.64
CA THR A 66 9.67 21.93 -0.85
C THR A 66 8.44 22.65 -1.44
N PHE A 67 7.50 23.01 -0.55
CA PHE A 67 6.13 23.48 -0.85
C PHE A 67 6.03 24.90 -1.42
N THR A 68 6.84 25.24 -2.41
CA THR A 68 6.52 26.29 -3.39
C THR A 68 6.75 25.69 -4.77
N PRO A 69 5.73 25.08 -5.40
CA PRO A 69 5.84 24.38 -6.69
C PRO A 69 5.89 25.40 -7.84
N GLN A 70 6.83 26.33 -7.73
CA GLN A 70 7.11 27.36 -8.70
C GLN A 70 8.55 27.15 -9.16
N LEU A 71 8.75 26.87 -10.44
CA LEU A 71 10.07 27.05 -11.04
C LEU A 71 10.33 28.55 -11.02
N GLN A 72 11.16 29.02 -10.09
CA GLN A 72 11.76 30.35 -10.15
C GLN A 72 13.06 30.20 -10.92
N ASN A 73 13.05 30.65 -12.17
CA ASN A 73 14.24 30.67 -13.00
C ASN A 73 14.86 32.07 -12.91
N LEU A 74 16.09 32.17 -12.43
CA LEU A 74 16.82 33.43 -12.27
C LEU A 74 18.19 33.30 -12.94
N GLY A 75 18.24 33.74 -14.19
CA GLY A 75 19.48 33.82 -14.94
C GLY A 75 20.29 35.05 -14.54
N PHE A 76 21.57 35.00 -14.86
CA PHE A 76 22.54 36.06 -14.61
C PHE A 76 23.28 36.39 -15.90
N VAL A 77 23.48 37.68 -16.13
CA VAL A 77 24.37 38.19 -17.18
C VAL A 77 25.53 38.92 -16.53
N ASN A 78 26.73 38.48 -16.86
CA ASN A 78 27.99 39.13 -16.50
C ASN A 78 28.68 39.63 -17.75
N PHE A 79 29.29 40.82 -17.68
CA PHE A 79 30.02 41.38 -18.81
C PHE A 79 31.07 42.39 -18.33
N GLN A 80 31.93 42.78 -19.25
CA GLN A 80 32.94 43.81 -19.08
C GLN A 80 32.71 44.94 -20.10
N TYR A 81 33.22 46.13 -19.86
CA TYR A 81 33.13 47.25 -20.80
C TYR A 81 34.35 48.15 -20.67
N ASN A 82 34.66 48.90 -21.73
CA ASN A 82 35.83 49.78 -21.75
C ASN A 82 35.43 51.21 -21.41
N VAL A 83 36.14 51.83 -20.46
CA VAL A 83 36.07 53.26 -20.17
C VAL A 83 37.46 53.85 -20.41
N GLY A 84 37.62 54.56 -21.53
CA GLY A 84 38.95 54.91 -22.03
C GLY A 84 39.76 53.65 -22.35
N ASN A 85 40.96 53.52 -21.77
CA ASN A 85 41.83 52.35 -21.93
C ASN A 85 41.64 51.27 -20.84
N ALA A 86 40.71 51.47 -19.90
CA ALA A 86 40.48 50.53 -18.81
C ALA A 86 39.32 49.57 -19.13
N LEU A 87 39.56 48.26 -18.96
CA LEU A 87 38.54 47.22 -19.02
C LEU A 87 37.95 47.04 -17.61
N LEU A 88 36.67 47.37 -17.46
CA LEU A 88 35.95 47.29 -16.20
C LEU A 88 34.94 46.14 -16.25
N ALA A 89 34.75 45.44 -15.13
CA ALA A 89 33.65 44.50 -14.99
C ALA A 89 32.37 45.25 -14.58
N GLN A 90 31.23 44.75 -15.04
CA GLN A 90 29.94 45.12 -14.47
C GLN A 90 29.95 44.90 -12.95
N PRO A 91 29.58 45.89 -12.12
CA PRO A 91 29.44 45.68 -10.69
C PRO A 91 28.26 44.74 -10.39
N GLY A 92 28.56 43.56 -9.87
CA GLY A 92 27.56 42.52 -9.59
C GLY A 92 27.01 41.84 -10.84
N ASN A 93 26.12 40.87 -10.64
CA ASN A 93 25.43 40.19 -11.74
C ASN A 93 24.19 41.01 -12.15
N VAL A 94 23.91 41.09 -13.45
CA VAL A 94 22.59 41.54 -13.91
C VAL A 94 21.64 40.35 -13.88
N GLU A 95 20.59 40.45 -13.07
CA GLU A 95 19.57 39.42 -12.94
C GLU A 95 18.54 39.50 -14.07
N THR A 96 18.08 38.35 -14.56
CA THR A 96 16.88 38.29 -15.41
C THR A 96 15.63 38.57 -14.57
N ASN A 97 14.49 38.81 -15.22
CA ASN A 97 13.21 38.70 -14.53
C ASN A 97 13.00 37.24 -14.05
N VAL A 98 12.24 37.06 -12.97
CA VAL A 98 11.80 35.74 -12.54
C VAL A 98 10.55 35.35 -13.33
N PHE A 99 10.62 34.22 -14.04
CA PHE A 99 9.43 33.57 -14.59
C PHE A 99 9.03 32.43 -13.67
N VAL A 100 7.73 32.31 -13.38
CA VAL A 100 7.17 31.29 -12.48
C VAL A 100 6.38 30.28 -13.29
N THR A 101 6.83 29.02 -13.30
CA THR A 101 6.04 27.90 -13.84
C THR A 101 5.48 27.06 -12.71
N SER A 102 4.16 26.90 -12.65
CA SER A 102 3.50 26.08 -11.62
C SER A 102 3.53 24.60 -11.99
N ILE A 103 3.96 23.76 -11.06
CA ILE A 103 3.96 22.30 -11.21
C ILE A 103 2.73 21.73 -10.51
N HIS A 104 1.94 20.94 -11.23
CA HIS A 104 0.73 20.30 -10.72
C HIS A 104 0.94 18.78 -10.68
N SER A 105 0.70 18.16 -9.52
CA SER A 105 0.75 16.71 -9.35
C SER A 105 -0.26 16.27 -8.30
N ALA A 106 -0.87 15.11 -8.54
CA ALA A 106 -1.47 14.32 -7.47
C ALA A 106 -0.41 13.36 -6.92
N ILE A 107 -0.27 13.26 -5.60
CA ILE A 107 0.73 12.40 -4.94
C ILE A 107 -0.03 11.56 -3.93
N LEU A 108 -0.30 10.31 -4.29
CA LEU A 108 -1.18 9.44 -3.51
C LEU A 108 -0.38 8.43 -2.68
N SER A 109 -0.87 8.16 -1.48
CA SER A 109 -0.44 7.06 -0.62
C SER A 109 -1.67 6.32 -0.07
N ALA A 110 -1.52 5.03 0.22
CA ALA A 110 -2.58 4.20 0.77
C ALA A 110 -2.08 3.35 1.93
N VAL A 111 -2.79 3.38 3.05
CA VAL A 111 -2.52 2.55 4.23
C VAL A 111 -3.73 1.67 4.51
N LYS A 112 -3.49 0.36 4.57
CA LYS A 112 -4.52 -0.66 4.82
C LYS A 112 -4.33 -1.32 6.19
N THR A 113 -5.43 -1.50 6.90
CA THR A 113 -5.50 -2.22 8.17
C THR A 113 -6.62 -3.27 8.16
N ALA A 114 -6.44 -4.31 8.96
CA ALA A 114 -7.48 -5.28 9.30
C ALA A 114 -7.96 -5.01 10.73
N SER A 115 -9.22 -5.30 11.02
CA SER A 115 -9.80 -5.10 12.35
C SER A 115 -9.23 -6.03 13.43
N THR A 116 -8.59 -7.14 13.04
CA THR A 116 -8.00 -8.10 13.96
C THR A 116 -6.76 -8.76 13.37
N ALA A 117 -5.81 -9.13 14.23
CA ALA A 117 -4.63 -9.93 13.87
C ALA A 117 -4.92 -11.45 13.90
N PHE A 118 -5.99 -11.87 14.60
CA PHE A 118 -6.39 -13.28 14.72
C PHE A 118 -7.91 -13.43 14.53
N ALA A 119 -8.34 -14.47 13.84
CA ALA A 119 -9.76 -14.76 13.60
C ALA A 119 -10.03 -16.27 13.55
N ASN A 120 -11.26 -16.66 13.87
CA ASN A 120 -11.78 -18.02 13.73
C ASN A 120 -12.64 -18.15 12.46
N ILE A 121 -12.97 -19.38 12.09
CA ILE A 121 -13.99 -19.63 11.06
C ILE A 121 -15.34 -19.08 11.55
N GLY A 122 -16.01 -18.31 10.69
CA GLY A 122 -17.26 -17.59 10.98
C GLY A 122 -17.06 -16.13 11.39
N ASP A 123 -15.85 -15.71 11.79
CA ASP A 123 -15.59 -14.33 12.18
C ASP A 123 -15.63 -13.39 10.96
N THR A 124 -16.03 -12.14 11.22
CA THR A 124 -16.00 -11.06 10.22
C THR A 124 -14.77 -10.18 10.41
N ILE A 125 -13.99 -9.99 9.35
CA ILE A 125 -12.84 -9.08 9.31
C ILE A 125 -13.27 -7.82 8.54
N THR A 126 -13.10 -6.66 9.17
CA THR A 126 -13.29 -5.37 8.49
C THR A 126 -11.93 -4.85 8.02
N TYR A 127 -11.81 -4.58 6.74
CA TYR A 127 -10.66 -3.88 6.17
C TYR A 127 -10.94 -2.39 6.06
N THR A 128 -9.95 -1.58 6.43
CA THR A 128 -9.97 -0.11 6.28
C THR A 128 -8.78 0.32 5.44
N VAL A 129 -9.00 1.14 4.42
CA VAL A 129 -7.95 1.73 3.59
C VAL A 129 -8.06 3.25 3.62
N LEU A 130 -7.04 3.90 4.17
CA LEU A 130 -6.88 5.36 4.14
C LEU A 130 -6.09 5.74 2.89
N ILE A 131 -6.69 6.52 2.00
CA ILE A 131 -6.05 7.04 0.79
C ILE A 131 -5.83 8.55 0.98
N GLN A 132 -4.59 9.00 0.90
CA GLN A 132 -4.21 10.40 1.08
C GLN A 132 -3.61 10.96 -0.20
N ASN A 133 -4.00 12.18 -0.56
CA ASN A 133 -3.37 12.96 -1.62
C ASN A 133 -2.58 14.10 -0.99
N SER A 134 -1.26 13.97 -0.92
CA SER A 134 -0.34 15.04 -0.46
C SER A 134 0.04 16.00 -1.58
N GLY A 135 -0.41 15.76 -2.80
CA GLY A 135 -0.21 16.63 -3.94
C GLY A 135 -1.08 17.89 -3.90
N ASN A 136 -0.81 18.78 -4.85
CA ASN A 136 -1.51 20.05 -5.03
C ASN A 136 -2.61 20.00 -6.11
N THR A 137 -2.84 18.82 -6.70
CA THR A 137 -3.85 18.58 -7.73
C THR A 137 -4.79 17.47 -7.31
N ASN A 138 -6.08 17.60 -7.65
CA ASN A 138 -7.06 16.57 -7.34
C ASN A 138 -6.75 15.28 -8.10
N ALA A 139 -6.79 14.14 -7.40
CA ALA A 139 -6.87 12.84 -8.03
C ALA A 139 -8.33 12.50 -8.25
N THR A 140 -8.69 12.22 -9.49
CA THR A 140 -10.05 11.95 -9.95
C THR A 140 -10.15 10.53 -10.49
N ASN A 141 -11.38 10.04 -10.67
CA ASN A 141 -11.67 8.71 -11.21
C ASN A 141 -10.88 7.60 -10.50
N LEU A 142 -10.79 7.68 -9.17
CA LEU A 142 -10.11 6.65 -8.40
C LEU A 142 -10.87 5.34 -8.57
N ASN A 143 -10.23 4.34 -9.17
CA ASN A 143 -10.71 2.98 -9.25
C ASN A 143 -10.00 2.14 -8.18
N PHE A 144 -10.74 1.80 -7.12
CA PHE A 144 -10.29 0.98 -6.01
C PHE A 144 -10.56 -0.48 -6.32
N SER A 145 -9.55 -1.33 -6.27
CA SER A 145 -9.67 -2.77 -6.42
C SER A 145 -8.96 -3.49 -5.29
N ASP A 146 -9.55 -4.60 -4.86
CA ASP A 146 -9.00 -5.41 -3.77
C ASP A 146 -9.49 -6.85 -3.89
N LEU A 147 -8.55 -7.79 -4.00
CA LEU A 147 -8.86 -9.20 -4.13
C LEU A 147 -9.19 -9.81 -2.78
N ILE A 148 -10.35 -10.47 -2.71
CA ILE A 148 -10.81 -11.12 -1.48
C ILE A 148 -9.92 -12.34 -1.18
N PRO A 149 -9.29 -12.42 0.01
CA PRO A 149 -8.37 -13.50 0.34
C PRO A 149 -9.05 -14.87 0.33
N ALA A 150 -8.33 -15.91 -0.12
CA ALA A 150 -8.79 -17.28 -0.03
C ALA A 150 -9.14 -17.67 1.41
N GLY A 151 -10.17 -18.52 1.57
CA GLY A 151 -10.71 -18.86 2.89
C GLY A 151 -11.63 -17.78 3.49
N THR A 152 -11.92 -16.71 2.75
CA THR A 152 -12.90 -15.70 3.11
C THR A 152 -13.92 -15.45 2.01
N THR A 153 -15.08 -14.88 2.36
CA THR A 153 -16.12 -14.45 1.42
C THR A 153 -16.46 -12.99 1.69
N PHE A 154 -16.60 -12.19 0.63
CA PHE A 154 -17.02 -10.79 0.74
C PHE A 154 -18.42 -10.67 1.33
N VAL A 155 -18.60 -9.74 2.29
CA VAL A 155 -19.93 -9.40 2.81
C VAL A 155 -20.58 -8.40 1.86
N GLU A 156 -21.64 -8.82 1.19
CA GLU A 156 -22.39 -7.93 0.30
C GLU A 156 -22.87 -6.67 1.02
N ASN A 157 -22.87 -5.55 0.30
CA ASN A 157 -23.29 -4.23 0.81
C ASN A 157 -22.45 -3.70 2.00
N SER A 158 -21.28 -4.30 2.27
CA SER A 158 -20.35 -3.79 3.30
C SER A 158 -19.37 -2.73 2.79
N PHE A 159 -19.23 -2.56 1.48
CA PHE A 159 -18.33 -1.58 0.89
C PHE A 159 -18.83 -0.16 1.15
N ALA A 160 -17.99 0.68 1.72
CA ALA A 160 -18.31 2.07 2.04
C ALA A 160 -17.15 3.01 1.75
N VAL A 161 -17.49 4.25 1.39
CA VAL A 161 -16.55 5.36 1.22
C VAL A 161 -16.94 6.47 2.20
N ASN A 162 -15.99 6.92 3.01
CA ASN A 162 -16.20 7.92 4.07
C ASN A 162 -17.41 7.58 4.97
N GLY A 163 -17.59 6.30 5.29
CA GLY A 163 -18.68 5.78 6.12
C GLY A 163 -20.03 5.64 5.41
N SER A 164 -20.16 6.08 4.16
CA SER A 164 -21.38 5.89 3.35
C SER A 164 -21.28 4.60 2.53
N THR A 165 -22.19 3.67 2.75
CA THR A 165 -22.23 2.40 2.01
C THR A 165 -22.60 2.63 0.54
N ILE A 166 -21.99 1.84 -0.34
CA ILE A 166 -22.31 1.81 -1.77
C ILE A 166 -22.89 0.43 -2.08
N PRO A 167 -24.24 0.29 -2.10
CA PRO A 167 -24.88 -0.99 -2.34
C PRO A 167 -24.46 -1.62 -3.68
N GLY A 168 -24.26 -2.94 -3.69
CA GLY A 168 -23.82 -3.69 -4.86
C GLY A 168 -22.36 -3.47 -5.29
N ALA A 169 -21.60 -2.59 -4.65
CA ALA A 169 -20.17 -2.43 -4.93
C ALA A 169 -19.37 -3.63 -4.38
N ASN A 170 -18.46 -4.16 -5.22
CA ASN A 170 -17.58 -5.26 -4.86
C ASN A 170 -16.14 -4.91 -5.26
N PRO A 171 -15.19 -4.85 -4.31
CA PRO A 171 -13.82 -4.46 -4.61
C PRO A 171 -13.06 -5.44 -5.52
N ASN A 172 -13.50 -6.71 -5.64
CA ASN A 172 -12.91 -7.66 -6.61
C ASN A 172 -13.06 -7.18 -8.06
N ASN A 173 -14.11 -6.40 -8.35
CA ASN A 173 -14.45 -5.97 -9.70
C ASN A 173 -13.91 -4.56 -10.02
N GLY A 174 -13.29 -3.90 -9.04
CA GLY A 174 -13.00 -2.47 -9.09
C GLY A 174 -14.24 -1.62 -8.79
N VAL A 175 -14.06 -0.57 -8.00
CA VAL A 175 -15.11 0.37 -7.61
C VAL A 175 -14.60 1.80 -7.84
N ASN A 176 -15.35 2.61 -8.57
CA ASN A 176 -15.05 4.03 -8.66
C ASN A 176 -15.44 4.70 -7.33
N ILE A 177 -14.45 5.21 -6.61
CA ILE A 177 -14.59 5.86 -5.30
C ILE A 177 -14.49 7.39 -5.39
N GLY A 178 -14.54 7.93 -6.61
CA GLY A 178 -14.64 9.36 -6.88
C GLY A 178 -13.29 10.07 -6.90
N THR A 179 -13.19 11.15 -6.12
CA THR A 179 -12.08 12.10 -6.16
C THR A 179 -11.48 12.26 -4.76
N VAL A 180 -10.16 12.31 -4.68
CA VAL A 180 -9.43 12.81 -3.51
C VAL A 180 -8.85 14.18 -3.86
N ASN A 181 -9.41 15.21 -3.24
CA ASN A 181 -8.94 16.58 -3.44
C ASN A 181 -7.48 16.75 -3.02
N ALA A 182 -6.82 17.78 -3.55
CA ALA A 182 -5.49 18.17 -3.11
C ALA A 182 -5.42 18.31 -1.58
N SER A 183 -4.32 17.85 -0.99
CA SER A 183 -4.08 17.90 0.47
C SER A 183 -5.19 17.28 1.33
N SER A 184 -5.97 16.35 0.77
CA SER A 184 -7.11 15.70 1.44
C SER A 184 -6.94 14.19 1.49
N SER A 185 -7.86 13.51 2.18
CA SER A 185 -7.90 12.05 2.24
C SER A 185 -9.34 11.53 2.14
N LEU A 186 -9.47 10.25 1.80
CA LEU A 186 -10.71 9.51 1.91
C LEU A 186 -10.45 8.13 2.52
N THR A 187 -11.48 7.54 3.10
CA THR A 187 -11.40 6.20 3.69
C THR A 187 -12.34 5.25 2.98
N VAL A 188 -11.84 4.08 2.61
CA VAL A 188 -12.63 2.94 2.10
C VAL A 188 -12.70 1.87 3.18
N THR A 189 -13.88 1.30 3.41
CA THR A 189 -14.04 0.13 4.29
C THR A 189 -14.83 -0.96 3.60
N PHE A 190 -14.51 -2.22 3.88
CA PHE A 190 -15.34 -3.36 3.48
C PHE A 190 -15.10 -4.56 4.39
N GLN A 191 -16.02 -5.54 4.37
CA GLN A 191 -15.98 -6.70 5.25
C GLN A 191 -15.87 -8.01 4.49
N VAL A 192 -15.20 -8.98 5.12
CA VAL A 192 -15.16 -10.38 4.68
C VAL A 192 -15.48 -11.30 5.86
N ILE A 193 -16.11 -12.44 5.60
CA ILE A 193 -16.34 -13.51 6.59
C ILE A 193 -15.35 -14.63 6.34
N VAL A 194 -14.71 -15.14 7.38
CA VAL A 194 -13.83 -16.30 7.30
C VAL A 194 -14.68 -17.56 7.15
N THR A 195 -14.48 -18.31 6.06
CA THR A 195 -15.27 -19.51 5.74
C THR A 195 -14.49 -20.81 5.88
N SER A 196 -13.16 -20.76 5.83
CA SER A 196 -12.30 -21.93 6.02
C SER A 196 -10.88 -21.51 6.40
N THR A 197 -10.09 -22.47 6.88
CA THR A 197 -8.63 -22.26 6.95
C THR A 197 -8.07 -22.14 5.52
N PRO A 198 -7.32 -21.08 5.22
CA PRO A 198 -6.73 -20.88 3.91
C PRO A 198 -5.53 -21.83 3.69
N PRO A 199 -5.15 -22.15 2.43
CA PRO A 199 -3.93 -22.89 2.15
C PRO A 199 -2.64 -22.18 2.60
N SER A 200 -2.66 -20.85 2.59
CA SER A 200 -1.61 -19.99 3.12
C SER A 200 -2.16 -19.18 4.29
N ASN A 201 -1.57 -19.35 5.47
CA ASN A 201 -2.01 -18.73 6.72
C ASN A 201 -0.77 -18.13 7.41
N PRO A 202 -0.75 -16.84 7.79
CA PRO A 202 -1.85 -15.85 7.78
C PRO A 202 -2.44 -15.50 6.41
N ILE A 203 -3.72 -15.14 6.35
CA ILE A 203 -4.26 -14.46 5.16
C ILE A 203 -3.65 -13.07 5.05
N THR A 204 -3.36 -12.65 3.82
CA THR A 204 -2.85 -11.30 3.53
C THR A 204 -3.76 -10.60 2.54
N ASN A 205 -3.85 -9.27 2.65
CA ASN A 205 -4.72 -8.47 1.81
C ASN A 205 -4.02 -7.15 1.42
N VAL A 206 -4.05 -6.82 0.13
CA VAL A 206 -3.45 -5.61 -0.46
C VAL A 206 -4.44 -4.96 -1.42
N ALA A 207 -4.65 -3.64 -1.30
CA ALA A 207 -5.48 -2.87 -2.21
C ALA A 207 -4.65 -2.27 -3.35
N SER A 208 -5.26 -2.10 -4.53
CA SER A 208 -4.71 -1.36 -5.67
C SER A 208 -5.64 -0.21 -6.05
N ILE A 209 -5.07 0.96 -6.30
CA ILE A 209 -5.81 2.19 -6.62
C ILE A 209 -5.23 2.77 -7.90
N GLN A 210 -6.01 2.73 -8.98
CA GLN A 210 -5.74 3.52 -10.17
C GLN A 210 -6.43 4.88 -10.06
N TYR A 211 -5.81 5.93 -10.57
CA TYR A 211 -6.37 7.28 -10.54
C TYR A 211 -5.91 8.10 -11.74
N ALA A 212 -6.57 9.23 -11.96
CA ALA A 212 -6.20 10.20 -12.98
C ALA A 212 -6.06 11.60 -12.38
N PHE A 213 -5.19 12.43 -12.94
CA PHE A 213 -5.14 13.86 -12.65
C PHE A 213 -4.84 14.66 -13.92
N ILE A 214 -5.30 15.92 -13.96
CA ILE A 214 -5.16 16.80 -15.13
C ILE A 214 -4.28 17.98 -14.71
N VAL A 215 -3.21 18.22 -15.47
CA VAL A 215 -2.27 19.34 -15.27
C VAL A 215 -2.60 20.49 -16.21
N ASP A 216 -2.85 20.16 -17.48
CA ASP A 216 -3.30 21.08 -18.51
C ASP A 216 -4.71 20.66 -18.95
N PRO A 217 -5.74 21.51 -18.79
CA PRO A 217 -7.10 21.21 -19.24
C PRO A 217 -7.24 20.88 -20.73
N ALA A 218 -6.28 21.29 -21.57
CA ALA A 218 -6.24 20.96 -22.99
C ALA A 218 -5.55 19.61 -23.29
N ALA A 219 -4.86 19.01 -22.30
CA ALA A 219 -4.14 17.75 -22.45
C ALA A 219 -4.94 16.56 -21.89
N PRO A 220 -4.67 15.33 -22.36
CA PRO A 220 -5.23 14.12 -21.75
C PRO A 220 -4.85 13.98 -20.26
N PRO A 221 -5.68 13.31 -19.43
CA PRO A 221 -5.34 13.03 -18.04
C PRO A 221 -4.11 12.13 -17.92
N ILE A 222 -3.31 12.38 -16.88
CA ILE A 222 -2.21 11.50 -16.48
C ILE A 222 -2.78 10.40 -15.59
N ILE A 223 -2.48 9.14 -15.91
CA ILE A 223 -2.90 7.97 -15.13
C ILE A 223 -1.78 7.54 -14.18
N GLY A 224 -2.14 7.31 -12.92
CA GLY A 224 -1.27 6.75 -11.90
C GLY A 224 -1.86 5.49 -11.27
N THR A 225 -1.01 4.68 -10.64
CA THR A 225 -1.45 3.52 -9.85
C THR A 225 -0.58 3.41 -8.61
N ILE A 226 -1.20 3.12 -7.47
CA ILE A 226 -0.52 2.79 -6.21
C ILE A 226 -1.09 1.52 -5.60
N THR A 227 -0.33 0.89 -4.72
CA THR A 227 -0.80 -0.21 -3.87
C THR A 227 -0.69 0.19 -2.40
N SER A 228 -1.56 -0.36 -1.55
CA SER A 228 -1.41 -0.23 -0.10
C SER A 228 -0.26 -1.10 0.43
N ASN A 229 0.05 -0.97 1.72
CA ASN A 229 0.75 -2.03 2.45
C ASN A 229 -0.11 -3.32 2.51
N SER A 230 0.52 -4.41 2.96
CA SER A 230 -0.17 -5.66 3.27
C SER A 230 -0.75 -5.65 4.68
N ALA A 231 -2.03 -6.00 4.83
CA ALA A 231 -2.67 -6.29 6.10
C ALA A 231 -2.80 -7.80 6.27
N SER A 232 -2.53 -8.32 7.48
CA SER A 232 -2.44 -9.75 7.75
C SER A 232 -3.32 -10.16 8.92
N THR A 233 -3.99 -11.31 8.81
CA THR A 233 -4.81 -11.91 9.87
C THR A 233 -4.54 -13.41 9.91
N GLN A 234 -4.18 -13.95 11.07
CA GLN A 234 -4.00 -15.38 11.26
C GLN A 234 -5.34 -16.06 11.54
N ILE A 235 -5.67 -17.10 10.77
CA ILE A 235 -6.89 -17.88 10.96
C ILE A 235 -6.59 -19.09 11.85
N ASN A 236 -7.24 -19.16 13.00
CA ASN A 236 -7.12 -20.25 13.95
C ASN A 236 -8.39 -21.11 13.92
N ASN A 237 -8.22 -22.42 13.83
CA ASN A 237 -9.30 -23.38 13.86
C ASN A 237 -8.84 -24.65 14.60
N ALA A 238 -9.57 -25.03 15.64
CA ALA A 238 -9.40 -26.31 16.31
C ALA A 238 -10.55 -27.23 15.90
N THR A 239 -10.25 -28.46 15.49
CA THR A 239 -11.29 -29.40 15.03
C THR A 239 -10.96 -30.79 15.55
N VAL A 240 -11.68 -31.22 16.59
CA VAL A 240 -11.47 -32.54 17.21
C VAL A 240 -12.42 -33.54 16.58
N THR A 241 -11.87 -34.60 15.99
CA THR A 241 -12.60 -35.77 15.52
C THR A 241 -12.39 -36.93 16.48
N THR A 242 -13.36 -37.82 16.62
CA THR A 242 -13.26 -38.96 17.54
C THR A 242 -13.55 -40.26 16.82
N VAL A 243 -12.71 -41.27 17.05
CA VAL A 243 -12.95 -42.66 16.66
C VAL A 243 -13.16 -43.48 17.92
N LEU A 244 -14.22 -44.30 17.96
CA LEU A 244 -14.54 -45.16 19.10
C LEU A 244 -14.48 -46.62 18.66
N GLU A 245 -13.67 -47.41 19.34
CA GLU A 245 -13.50 -48.84 19.07
C GLU A 245 -13.79 -49.67 20.32
N ALA A 246 -14.39 -50.84 20.14
CA ALA A 246 -14.56 -51.82 21.20
C ALA A 246 -13.53 -52.93 21.01
N ASN A 247 -12.96 -53.43 22.10
CA ASN A 247 -12.04 -54.57 22.05
C ASN A 247 -12.71 -55.87 21.57
N ARG A 248 -14.05 -55.91 21.58
CA ARG A 248 -14.88 -57.08 21.22
C ARG A 248 -16.18 -56.60 20.58
N THR A 249 -16.64 -57.31 19.56
CA THR A 249 -17.91 -57.05 18.87
C THR A 249 -19.01 -58.05 19.21
N ILE A 250 -18.64 -59.19 19.83
CA ILE A 250 -19.56 -60.23 20.27
C ILE A 250 -19.21 -60.59 21.72
N VAL A 251 -20.22 -60.54 22.57
CA VAL A 251 -20.12 -60.77 24.01
C VAL A 251 -21.33 -61.53 24.54
N SER A 252 -21.19 -62.15 25.71
CA SER A 252 -22.29 -62.71 26.49
C SER A 252 -22.65 -61.82 27.67
N THR A 253 -23.77 -62.11 28.34
CA THR A 253 -24.14 -61.44 29.60
C THR A 253 -22.99 -61.52 30.61
N LEU A 254 -22.70 -60.41 31.28
CA LEU A 254 -21.60 -60.22 32.27
C LEU A 254 -20.19 -60.05 31.70
N ASP A 255 -19.99 -60.12 30.38
CA ASP A 255 -18.69 -59.75 29.78
C ASP A 255 -18.41 -58.25 29.97
N ILE A 256 -17.14 -57.90 30.15
CA ILE A 256 -16.68 -56.51 30.17
C ILE A 256 -16.17 -56.15 28.77
N ILE A 257 -16.71 -55.07 28.20
CA ILE A 257 -16.22 -54.47 26.96
C ILE A 257 -15.37 -53.26 27.32
N THR A 258 -14.17 -53.19 26.76
CA THR A 258 -13.33 -52.00 26.85
C THR A 258 -13.50 -51.19 25.57
N TYR A 259 -13.87 -49.93 25.72
CA TYR A 259 -13.92 -48.97 24.62
C TYR A 259 -12.66 -48.09 24.63
N THR A 260 -12.05 -47.92 23.47
CA THR A 260 -10.96 -46.97 23.23
C THR A 260 -11.49 -45.84 22.37
N ALA A 261 -11.43 -44.61 22.88
CA ALA A 261 -11.72 -43.41 22.11
C ALA A 261 -10.41 -42.71 21.74
N THR A 262 -10.17 -42.53 20.45
CA THR A 262 -9.04 -41.74 19.93
C THR A 262 -9.56 -40.38 19.47
N LEU A 263 -9.04 -39.29 20.04
CA LEU A 263 -9.47 -37.93 19.73
C LEU A 263 -8.37 -37.21 18.97
N THR A 264 -8.58 -36.95 17.69
CA THR A 264 -7.57 -36.31 16.83
C THR A 264 -7.93 -34.84 16.59
N ASN A 265 -7.00 -33.92 16.84
CA ASN A 265 -7.18 -32.53 16.42
C ASN A 265 -6.69 -32.35 14.97
N THR A 266 -7.64 -32.29 14.04
CA THR A 266 -7.43 -32.06 12.61
C THR A 266 -7.35 -30.57 12.22
N GLY A 267 -7.49 -29.68 13.20
CA GLY A 267 -7.35 -28.23 13.03
C GLY A 267 -5.90 -27.77 12.91
N ASN A 268 -5.70 -26.46 12.81
CA ASN A 268 -4.38 -25.81 12.78
C ASN A 268 -4.02 -25.09 14.09
N PHE A 269 -4.90 -25.17 15.11
CA PHE A 269 -4.72 -24.54 16.41
C PHE A 269 -5.05 -25.52 17.55
N PRO A 270 -4.39 -25.45 18.72
CA PRO A 270 -4.65 -26.36 19.84
C PRO A 270 -6.12 -26.34 20.27
N ALA A 271 -6.69 -27.54 20.44
CA ALA A 271 -7.99 -27.71 21.09
C ALA A 271 -7.75 -27.74 22.59
N ASN A 272 -8.24 -26.74 23.32
CA ASN A 272 -8.08 -26.63 24.76
C ASN A 272 -9.32 -27.13 25.49
N SER A 273 -9.13 -27.64 26.71
CA SER A 273 -10.22 -28.07 27.59
C SER A 273 -11.15 -29.11 26.94
N VAL A 274 -10.58 -30.03 26.15
CA VAL A 274 -11.32 -31.10 25.48
C VAL A 274 -11.93 -32.02 26.54
N LEU A 275 -13.22 -32.29 26.40
CA LEU A 275 -14.00 -33.15 27.28
C LEU A 275 -14.67 -34.24 26.43
N LEU A 276 -14.36 -35.51 26.70
CA LEU A 276 -15.03 -36.63 26.05
C LEU A 276 -16.25 -37.02 26.88
N ILE A 277 -17.44 -36.86 26.31
CA ILE A 277 -18.69 -37.39 26.88
C ILE A 277 -19.13 -38.57 26.02
N ASN A 278 -19.33 -39.72 26.64
CA ASN A 278 -19.85 -40.91 25.98
C ASN A 278 -20.93 -41.56 26.85
N GLY A 279 -22.06 -41.88 26.24
CA GLY A 279 -23.14 -42.58 26.93
C GLY A 279 -22.76 -44.02 27.27
N VAL A 280 -23.33 -44.55 28.34
CA VAL A 280 -23.32 -45.99 28.57
C VAL A 280 -24.50 -46.58 27.78
N PRO A 281 -24.28 -47.57 26.90
CA PRO A 281 -25.36 -48.20 26.15
C PRO A 281 -26.45 -48.78 27.06
N GLU A 282 -27.70 -48.77 26.60
CA GLU A 282 -28.81 -49.38 27.33
C GLU A 282 -28.53 -50.87 27.63
N GLY A 283 -28.81 -51.29 28.86
CA GLY A 283 -28.54 -52.65 29.33
C GLY A 283 -27.09 -52.90 29.78
N ALA A 284 -26.17 -51.95 29.61
CA ALA A 284 -24.83 -52.00 30.17
C ALA A 284 -24.70 -51.17 31.46
N LEU A 285 -23.74 -51.53 32.30
CA LEU A 285 -23.32 -50.73 33.47
C LEU A 285 -21.87 -50.29 33.27
N PHE A 286 -21.58 -49.03 33.58
CA PHE A 286 -20.21 -48.53 33.63
C PHE A 286 -19.45 -49.20 34.77
N VAL A 287 -18.18 -49.55 34.52
CA VAL A 287 -17.28 -50.11 35.54
C VAL A 287 -16.54 -48.94 36.22
N PRO A 288 -16.79 -48.63 37.50
CA PRO A 288 -16.11 -47.52 38.17
C PRO A 288 -14.59 -47.71 38.21
N ASN A 289 -13.84 -46.61 38.20
CA ASN A 289 -12.37 -46.58 38.21
C ASN A 289 -11.69 -47.24 36.98
N SER A 290 -12.44 -47.52 35.90
CA SER A 290 -11.88 -48.20 34.72
C SER A 290 -11.33 -47.26 33.64
N VAL A 291 -11.47 -45.94 33.81
CA VAL A 291 -11.04 -44.97 32.80
C VAL A 291 -9.53 -44.77 32.88
N THR A 292 -8.88 -44.83 31.72
CA THR A 292 -7.49 -44.40 31.57
C THR A 292 -7.39 -43.39 30.42
N LEU A 293 -6.48 -42.43 30.54
CA LEU A 293 -6.12 -41.47 29.50
C LEU A 293 -4.64 -41.65 29.19
N ASN A 294 -4.32 -42.05 27.96
CA ASN A 294 -2.94 -42.34 27.53
C ASN A 294 -2.20 -43.30 28.47
N GLY A 295 -2.91 -44.30 29.01
CA GLY A 295 -2.38 -45.28 29.97
C GLY A 295 -2.34 -44.82 31.42
N ILE A 296 -2.68 -43.56 31.73
CA ILE A 296 -2.76 -43.03 33.09
C ILE A 296 -4.18 -43.24 33.63
N SER A 297 -4.30 -43.85 34.82
CA SER A 297 -5.60 -44.08 35.45
C SER A 297 -6.27 -42.78 35.92
N LEU A 298 -7.56 -42.64 35.62
CA LEU A 298 -8.43 -41.55 36.05
C LEU A 298 -9.62 -42.13 36.83
N PRO A 299 -9.43 -42.49 38.12
CA PRO A 299 -10.41 -43.29 38.86
C PRO A 299 -11.78 -42.61 39.02
N ASP A 300 -11.79 -41.29 39.18
CA ASP A 300 -13.01 -40.50 39.37
C ASP A 300 -13.68 -40.06 38.06
N ALA A 301 -13.07 -40.37 36.91
CA ALA A 301 -13.62 -39.99 35.62
C ALA A 301 -14.77 -40.91 35.23
N SER A 302 -15.84 -40.31 34.72
CA SER A 302 -16.99 -41.02 34.18
C SER A 302 -17.26 -40.54 32.75
N PRO A 303 -17.44 -41.45 31.78
CA PRO A 303 -17.76 -41.06 30.41
C PRO A 303 -19.09 -40.31 30.31
N THR A 304 -20.06 -40.55 31.19
CA THR A 304 -21.35 -39.84 31.18
C THR A 304 -21.29 -38.45 31.82
N LEU A 305 -20.37 -38.24 32.76
CA LEU A 305 -20.12 -36.91 33.36
C LEU A 305 -19.09 -36.09 32.56
N GLY A 306 -18.29 -36.78 31.73
CA GLY A 306 -17.23 -36.21 30.93
C GLY A 306 -15.84 -36.61 31.45
N ILE A 307 -14.97 -37.02 30.52
CA ILE A 307 -13.57 -37.32 30.77
C ILE A 307 -12.73 -36.14 30.29
N PRO A 308 -12.04 -35.41 31.19
CA PRO A 308 -11.20 -34.28 30.80
C PRO A 308 -9.94 -34.80 30.09
N VAL A 309 -9.84 -34.53 28.79
CA VAL A 309 -8.68 -34.88 27.95
C VAL A 309 -7.61 -33.79 28.01
N GLY A 310 -8.02 -32.54 28.22
CA GLY A 310 -7.10 -31.41 28.34
C GLY A 310 -6.81 -30.78 26.98
N ILE A 311 -5.54 -30.67 26.60
CA ILE A 311 -5.11 -30.03 25.35
C ILE A 311 -4.75 -31.09 24.33
N ILE A 312 -5.25 -30.93 23.10
CA ILE A 312 -4.85 -31.74 21.94
C ILE A 312 -4.22 -30.79 20.91
N ALA A 313 -2.90 -30.90 20.70
CA ALA A 313 -2.21 -30.07 19.72
C ALA A 313 -2.60 -30.47 18.29
N PRO A 314 -2.42 -29.58 17.29
CA PRO A 314 -2.70 -29.92 15.89
C PRO A 314 -1.95 -31.16 15.42
N GLY A 315 -2.68 -32.12 14.85
CA GLY A 315 -2.13 -33.40 14.37
C GLY A 315 -1.98 -34.48 15.44
N ASP A 316 -2.11 -34.15 16.72
CA ASP A 316 -2.05 -35.14 17.81
C ASP A 316 -3.36 -35.92 17.95
N SER A 317 -3.26 -37.13 18.53
CA SER A 317 -4.36 -38.09 18.76
C SER A 317 -4.29 -38.76 20.13
#